data_AF-A0AAD7JIX6-F1
#
_entry.id   AF-A0AAD7JIX6-F1
#
_cell.length_a   1.000
_cell.length_b   1.000
_cell.length_c   1.000
_cell.angle_alpha   90.00
_cell.angle_beta   90.00
_cell.angle_gamma   90.00
#
_symmetry.space_group_name_H-M   'P 1'
#
loop_
_entity.id
_entity.type
_entity.pdbx_description
1 polymer ?
#
loop_
_entity_poly.entity_id
_entity_poly.type
_entity_poly.pdbx_seq_one_letter_code
_entity_poly.pdbx_strand_id
1 'polypeptide(L)'
;MSSSSEADDLAVVLGLKSDPLNNVALGLQERVRHRRFMVQLHNKILVKTEQEQDRVWSKFCALYLPGTVDRLLDLPVPADAETPIELEDFIVFNPWHETLVQLQHIPYLAKYLRSHSPIAAPGKQLLQVLADRLAGVSASWEAKMAAVPRNQQLQDHYIAAAGSAIQLLCTLCTHFVHETNRNSVISNETQQRLLPILSVWSHRYNRQFLGIVSRRMLAYISRAPGWEQAFNSVRSSTKNWGVCGLPLCSVRKDLRVCAKCQTVRYVRPSFFFFLLNAS
;
A
#
# COMPACT_ATOMS: atom_id res chain seq x y z
N MET A 1 -21.52 13.72 22.78
CA MET A 1 -20.54 14.06 21.72
C MET A 1 -19.70 12.81 21.48
N SER A 2 -19.94 12.06 20.39
CA SER A 2 -19.15 10.85 20.15
C SER A 2 -17.74 11.26 19.77
N SER A 3 -16.74 10.81 20.52
CA SER A 3 -15.33 10.97 20.15
C SER A 3 -15.12 10.38 18.76
N SER A 4 -15.00 11.24 17.74
CA SER A 4 -14.55 10.82 16.42
C SER A 4 -13.23 10.10 16.59
N SER A 5 -13.13 8.85 16.13
CA SER A 5 -11.86 8.15 16.16
C SER A 5 -10.95 8.69 15.06
N GLU A 6 -9.64 8.73 15.27
CA GLU A 6 -8.67 9.26 14.29
C GLU A 6 -8.76 8.59 12.90
N ALA A 7 -9.17 7.33 12.83
CA ALA A 7 -9.47 6.64 11.57
C ALA A 7 -10.63 7.30 10.79
N ASP A 8 -11.64 7.79 11.52
CA ASP A 8 -12.78 8.50 10.93
C ASP A 8 -12.38 9.91 10.48
N ASP A 9 -11.50 10.59 11.23
CA ASP A 9 -10.96 11.89 10.84
C ASP A 9 -10.17 11.80 9.52
N LEU A 10 -9.35 10.75 9.36
CA LEU A 10 -8.65 10.46 8.11
C LEU A 10 -9.65 10.18 6.97
N ALA A 11 -10.68 9.38 7.24
CA ALA A 11 -11.70 9.06 6.24
C ALA A 11 -12.48 10.29 5.79
N VAL A 12 -12.75 11.23 6.72
CA VAL A 12 -13.33 12.53 6.41
C VAL A 12 -12.40 13.33 5.49
N VAL A 13 -11.12 13.48 5.83
CA VAL A 13 -10.17 14.21 4.97
C VAL A 13 -10.08 13.58 3.58
N LEU A 14 -10.08 12.25 3.49
CA LEU A 14 -10.06 11.53 2.21
C LEU A 14 -11.39 11.57 1.44
N GLY A 15 -12.45 12.18 1.99
CA GLY A 15 -13.77 12.24 1.36
C GLY A 15 -14.47 10.89 1.26
N LEU A 16 -14.11 9.94 2.15
CA LEU A 16 -14.70 8.62 2.27
C LEU A 16 -15.86 8.59 3.28
N LYS A 17 -15.92 9.61 4.15
CA LYS A 17 -16.95 9.80 5.16
C LYS A 17 -17.40 11.25 5.16
N SER A 18 -18.71 11.49 5.24
CA SER A 18 -19.25 12.84 5.43
C SER A 18 -18.89 13.36 6.82
N ASP A 19 -18.47 14.62 6.89
CA ASP A 19 -18.27 15.29 8.17
C ASP A 19 -19.63 15.78 8.70
N PRO A 20 -20.06 15.31 9.89
CA PRO A 20 -21.37 15.68 10.45
C PRO A 20 -21.47 17.16 10.84
N LEU A 21 -20.35 17.90 10.95
CA LEU A 21 -20.34 19.31 11.33
C LEU A 21 -20.14 20.25 10.14
N ASN A 22 -19.67 19.75 8.99
CA ASN A 22 -19.39 20.57 7.81
C ASN A 22 -19.32 19.69 6.55
N ASN A 23 -20.25 19.84 5.60
CA ASN A 23 -20.17 19.20 4.27
C ASN A 23 -18.93 19.61 3.42
N VAL A 24 -17.99 20.36 4.01
CA VAL A 24 -16.79 20.91 3.38
C VAL A 24 -15.85 19.82 2.86
N ALA A 25 -15.76 18.66 3.53
CA ALA A 25 -14.82 17.59 3.14
C ALA A 25 -15.11 16.95 1.77
N LEU A 26 -16.38 16.92 1.34
CA LEU A 26 -16.79 16.44 0.02
C LEU A 26 -16.54 17.48 -1.08
N GLY A 27 -16.40 18.76 -0.73
CA GLY A 27 -16.11 19.87 -1.64
C GLY A 27 -14.68 20.40 -1.57
N LEU A 28 -13.76 19.72 -0.87
CA LEU A 28 -12.36 20.12 -0.85
C LEU A 28 -11.74 19.95 -2.23
N GLN A 29 -11.03 20.98 -2.68
CA GLN A 29 -10.10 20.87 -3.80
C GLN A 29 -9.03 19.80 -3.48
N GLU A 30 -8.61 19.06 -4.49
CA GLU A 30 -7.76 17.88 -4.31
C GLU A 30 -6.37 18.22 -3.75
N ARG A 31 -5.82 19.39 -4.08
CA ARG A 31 -4.58 19.91 -3.45
C ARG A 31 -4.75 20.15 -1.96
N VAL A 32 -5.86 20.78 -1.57
CA VAL A 32 -6.17 21.05 -0.16
C VAL A 32 -6.38 19.74 0.59
N ARG A 33 -7.06 18.77 -0.04
CA ARG A 33 -7.22 17.42 0.49
C ARG A 33 -5.87 16.77 0.79
N HIS A 34 -4.99 16.76 -0.21
CA HIS A 34 -3.66 16.16 -0.08
C HIS A 34 -2.85 16.85 1.03
N ARG A 35 -2.81 18.19 1.05
CA ARG A 35 -2.09 18.93 2.10
C ARG A 35 -2.64 18.64 3.49
N ARG A 36 -3.97 18.62 3.67
CA ARG A 36 -4.60 18.30 4.96
C ARG A 36 -4.30 16.87 5.39
N PHE A 37 -4.32 15.93 4.45
CA PHE A 37 -3.94 14.54 4.73
C PHE A 37 -2.49 14.46 5.21
N MET A 38 -1.55 15.10 4.51
CA MET A 38 -0.14 15.09 4.91
C MET A 38 0.09 15.71 6.29
N VAL A 39 -0.63 16.79 6.62
CA VAL A 39 -0.60 17.40 7.96
C VAL A 39 -1.13 16.45 9.02
N GLN A 40 -2.26 15.77 8.78
CA GLN A 40 -2.78 14.78 9.73
C GLN A 40 -1.84 13.59 9.91
N LEU A 41 -1.30 13.06 8.80
CA LEU A 41 -0.34 11.96 8.82
C LEU A 41 0.87 12.31 9.69
N HIS A 42 1.55 13.43 9.40
CA HIS A 42 2.80 13.80 10.08
C HIS A 42 2.58 14.29 11.51
N ASN A 43 1.57 15.14 11.74
CA ASN A 43 1.42 15.80 13.05
C ASN A 43 0.55 15.01 14.03
N LYS A 44 -0.25 14.05 13.56
CA LYS A 44 -1.13 13.27 14.44
C LYS A 44 -0.79 11.78 14.45
N ILE A 45 -0.50 11.17 13.30
CA ILE A 45 -0.33 9.71 13.24
C ILE A 45 1.12 9.29 13.49
N LEU A 46 2.07 9.84 12.73
CA LEU A 46 3.48 9.41 12.78
C LEU A 46 4.19 9.79 14.10
N VAL A 47 3.64 10.71 14.88
CA VAL A 47 4.14 11.06 16.23
C VAL A 47 3.73 10.07 17.32
N LYS A 48 2.84 9.12 17.02
CA LYS A 48 2.35 8.12 17.98
C LYS A 48 3.28 6.92 18.06
N THR A 49 3.08 6.10 19.09
CA THR A 49 3.76 4.79 19.19
C THR A 49 3.33 3.85 18.06
N GLU A 50 4.18 2.89 17.68
CA GLU A 50 3.86 1.91 16.62
C GLU A 50 2.54 1.18 16.90
N GLN A 51 2.29 0.81 18.17
CA GLN A 51 1.06 0.12 18.57
C GLN A 51 -0.21 0.97 18.36
N GLU A 52 -0.13 2.27 18.61
CA GLU A 52 -1.24 3.20 18.38
C GLU A 52 -1.45 3.44 16.89
N GLN A 53 -0.38 3.58 16.11
CA GLN A 53 -0.45 3.69 14.65
C GLN A 53 -1.14 2.45 14.05
N ASP A 54 -0.71 1.25 14.46
CA ASP A 54 -1.31 -0.02 14.05
C ASP A 54 -2.80 -0.08 14.36
N ARG A 55 -3.23 0.43 15.53
CA ARG A 55 -4.64 0.48 15.90
C ARG A 55 -5.44 1.41 14.99
N VAL A 56 -4.92 2.59 14.69
CA VAL A 56 -5.58 3.56 13.80
C VAL A 56 -5.68 2.99 12.40
N TRP A 57 -4.57 2.51 11.84
CA TRP A 57 -4.54 1.95 10.49
C TRP A 57 -5.35 0.67 10.35
N SER A 58 -5.34 -0.21 11.35
CA SER A 58 -6.19 -1.41 11.35
C SER A 58 -7.68 -1.05 11.33
N LYS A 59 -8.09 -0.05 12.13
CA LYS A 59 -9.48 0.43 12.12
C LYS A 59 -9.84 1.07 10.79
N PHE A 60 -8.96 1.93 10.27
CA PHE A 60 -9.15 2.58 8.97
C PHE A 60 -9.30 1.54 7.86
N CYS A 61 -8.39 0.56 7.81
CA CYS A 61 -8.38 -0.50 6.80
C CYS A 61 -9.67 -1.35 6.86
N ALA A 62 -10.15 -1.66 8.06
CA ALA A 62 -11.35 -2.46 8.24
C ALA A 62 -12.63 -1.76 7.73
N LEU A 63 -12.69 -0.43 7.80
CA LEU A 63 -13.89 0.35 7.50
C LEU A 63 -13.86 1.02 6.12
N TYR A 64 -12.70 1.52 5.70
CA TYR A 64 -12.59 2.48 4.60
C TYR A 64 -11.71 2.00 3.44
N LEU A 65 -11.03 0.85 3.57
CA LEU A 65 -10.14 0.34 2.51
C LEU A 65 -10.81 0.22 1.13
N PRO A 66 -12.04 -0.35 0.98
CA PRO A 66 -12.67 -0.43 -0.34
C PRO A 66 -12.83 0.94 -1.00
N GLY A 67 -13.36 1.92 -0.26
CA GLY A 67 -13.51 3.29 -0.76
C GLY A 67 -12.17 3.96 -1.10
N THR A 68 -11.11 3.71 -0.33
CA THR A 68 -9.76 4.19 -0.67
C THR A 68 -9.26 3.61 -1.99
N VAL A 69 -9.49 2.30 -2.21
CA VAL A 69 -9.10 1.63 -3.46
C VAL A 69 -9.91 2.17 -4.63
N ASP A 70 -11.22 2.32 -4.47
CA ASP A 70 -12.10 2.86 -5.51
C ASP A 70 -11.67 4.27 -5.94
N ARG A 71 -11.37 5.14 -4.97
CA ARG A 71 -10.86 6.49 -5.25
C ARG A 71 -9.49 6.51 -5.90
N LEU A 72 -8.61 5.56 -5.57
CA LEU A 72 -7.34 5.47 -6.27
C LEU A 72 -7.53 4.96 -7.71
N LEU A 73 -8.46 4.05 -7.96
CA LEU A 73 -8.75 3.57 -9.31
C LEU A 73 -9.39 4.66 -10.17
N ASP A 74 -10.35 5.38 -9.61
CA ASP A 74 -11.04 6.51 -10.22
C ASP A 74 -10.62 7.82 -9.54
N LEU A 75 -9.42 8.29 -9.88
CA LEU A 75 -8.85 9.49 -9.28
C LEU A 75 -9.65 10.73 -9.72
N PRO A 76 -10.13 11.56 -8.78
CA PRO A 76 -10.67 12.86 -9.13
C PRO A 76 -9.55 13.74 -9.69
N VAL A 77 -9.80 14.35 -10.85
CA VAL A 77 -8.86 15.29 -11.45
C VAL A 77 -8.87 16.59 -10.63
N PRO A 78 -7.71 17.10 -10.17
CA PRO A 78 -7.63 18.39 -9.50
C PRO A 78 -8.09 19.51 -10.45
N ALA A 79 -9.26 20.09 -10.19
CA ALA A 79 -9.80 21.21 -10.99
C ALA A 79 -8.92 22.47 -10.91
N ASP A 80 -8.08 22.55 -9.87
CA ASP A 80 -7.14 23.61 -9.55
C ASP A 80 -5.70 23.29 -9.99
N ALA A 81 -5.52 22.32 -10.89
CA ALA A 81 -4.19 22.06 -11.43
C ALA A 81 -3.68 23.23 -12.28
N GLU A 82 -2.74 23.99 -11.72
CA GLU A 82 -2.13 25.14 -12.39
C GLU A 82 -1.19 24.72 -13.53
N THR A 83 -0.61 23.53 -13.46
CA THR A 83 0.31 23.02 -14.49
C THR A 83 0.07 21.55 -14.86
N PRO A 84 0.37 21.14 -16.12
CA PRO A 84 0.34 19.74 -16.53
C PRO A 84 1.27 18.83 -15.72
N ILE A 85 2.36 19.38 -15.18
CA ILE A 85 3.35 18.64 -14.39
C ILE A 85 2.75 18.21 -13.04
N GLU A 86 1.95 19.08 -12.41
CA GLU A 86 1.29 18.75 -11.15
C GLU A 86 0.18 17.71 -11.34
N LEU A 87 -0.48 17.70 -12.50
CA LEU A 87 -1.41 16.63 -12.88
C LEU A 87 -0.68 15.30 -13.05
N GLU A 88 0.47 15.31 -13.74
CA GLU A 88 1.30 14.13 -13.95
C GLU A 88 1.73 13.52 -12.62
N ASP A 89 2.24 14.33 -11.68
CA ASP A 89 2.68 13.82 -10.39
C ASP A 89 1.52 13.28 -9.54
N PHE A 90 0.35 13.92 -9.60
CA PHE A 90 -0.84 13.53 -8.82
C PHE A 90 -1.37 12.14 -9.17
N ILE A 91 -1.19 11.65 -10.40
CA ILE A 91 -1.72 10.33 -10.79
C ILE A 91 -1.10 9.20 -9.96
N VAL A 92 0.15 9.37 -9.52
CA VAL A 92 0.84 8.42 -8.62
C VAL A 92 0.87 8.93 -7.18
N PHE A 93 1.22 10.21 -6.97
CA PHE A 93 1.42 10.80 -5.65
C PHE A 93 0.19 11.60 -5.21
N ASN A 94 -0.74 10.91 -4.54
CA ASN A 94 -2.01 11.45 -4.06
C ASN A 94 -2.35 10.85 -2.68
N PRO A 95 -3.30 11.42 -1.92
CA PRO A 95 -3.53 10.98 -0.55
C PRO A 95 -4.07 9.55 -0.42
N TRP A 96 -4.74 9.01 -1.45
CA TRP A 96 -5.18 7.61 -1.44
C TRP A 96 -4.02 6.64 -1.66
N HIS A 97 -3.07 6.98 -2.55
CA HIS A 97 -1.82 6.25 -2.69
C HIS A 97 -1.05 6.23 -1.36
N GLU A 98 -0.83 7.40 -0.76
CA GLU A 98 -0.12 7.50 0.53
C GLU A 98 -0.81 6.69 1.62
N THR A 99 -2.14 6.72 1.67
CA THR A 99 -2.91 5.87 2.59
C THR A 99 -2.62 4.38 2.34
N LEU A 100 -2.60 3.92 1.09
CA LEU A 100 -2.30 2.52 0.79
C LEU A 100 -0.85 2.13 1.12
N VAL A 101 0.10 3.05 0.97
CA VAL A 101 1.49 2.86 1.46
C VAL A 101 1.50 2.59 2.96
N GLN A 102 0.71 3.35 3.73
CA GLN A 102 0.56 3.12 5.18
C GLN A 102 -0.18 1.82 5.49
N LEU A 103 -1.14 1.40 4.66
CA LEU A 103 -1.92 0.18 4.88
C LEU A 103 -1.22 -1.11 4.42
N GLN A 104 -0.10 -1.02 3.71
CA GLN A 104 0.47 -2.18 3.01
C GLN A 104 0.95 -3.32 3.93
N HIS A 105 1.26 -3.01 5.19
CA HIS A 105 1.66 -3.98 6.21
C HIS A 105 0.46 -4.53 7.01
N ILE A 106 -0.73 -3.94 6.84
CA ILE A 106 -1.93 -4.31 7.60
C ILE A 106 -2.56 -5.58 6.99
N PRO A 107 -2.80 -6.65 7.78
CA PRO A 107 -3.34 -7.92 7.26
C PRO A 107 -4.71 -7.80 6.55
N TYR A 108 -5.48 -6.75 6.84
CA TYR A 108 -6.75 -6.46 6.16
C TYR A 108 -6.57 -6.18 4.67
N LEU A 109 -5.47 -5.55 4.23
CA LEU A 109 -5.20 -5.36 2.81
C LEU A 109 -5.04 -6.70 2.10
N ALA A 110 -4.26 -7.61 2.70
CA ALA A 110 -4.08 -8.97 2.20
C ALA A 110 -5.39 -9.78 2.17
N LYS A 111 -6.33 -9.48 3.07
CA LYS A 111 -7.68 -10.05 3.07
C LYS A 111 -8.49 -9.53 1.89
N TYR A 112 -8.50 -8.20 1.73
CA TYR A 112 -9.24 -7.52 0.68
C TYR A 112 -8.82 -8.01 -0.70
N LEU A 113 -7.53 -8.00 -1.02
CA LEU A 113 -7.01 -8.41 -2.33
C LEU A 113 -7.32 -9.86 -2.74
N ARG A 114 -7.60 -10.74 -1.76
CA ARG A 114 -7.93 -12.16 -1.99
C ARG A 114 -9.41 -12.48 -1.84
N SER A 115 -10.21 -11.50 -1.42
CA SER A 115 -11.63 -11.71 -1.18
C SER A 115 -12.35 -11.90 -2.50
N HIS A 116 -13.28 -12.87 -2.54
CA HIS A 116 -14.17 -13.09 -3.67
C HIS A 116 -15.44 -12.23 -3.57
N SER A 117 -15.58 -11.43 -2.51
CA SER A 117 -16.71 -10.52 -2.36
C SER A 117 -16.70 -9.46 -3.46
N PRO A 118 -17.87 -9.07 -4.01
CA PRO A 118 -17.96 -8.04 -5.04
C PRO A 118 -17.27 -6.72 -4.64
N ILE A 119 -17.34 -6.34 -3.36
CA ILE A 119 -16.69 -5.12 -2.84
C ILE A 119 -15.16 -5.15 -2.95
N ALA A 120 -14.55 -6.32 -3.15
CA ALA A 120 -13.11 -6.49 -3.28
C ALA A 120 -12.64 -6.76 -4.72
N ALA A 121 -13.58 -6.88 -5.67
CA ALA A 121 -13.26 -7.05 -7.09
C ALA A 121 -12.33 -5.95 -7.64
N PRO A 122 -12.48 -4.65 -7.25
CA PRO A 122 -11.58 -3.59 -7.71
C PRO A 122 -10.11 -3.79 -7.27
N GLY A 123 -9.88 -4.49 -6.16
CA GLY A 123 -8.53 -4.76 -5.65
C GLY A 123 -7.62 -5.51 -6.63
N LYS A 124 -8.19 -6.27 -7.59
CA LYS A 124 -7.42 -6.93 -8.65
C LYS A 124 -6.89 -5.95 -9.70
N GLN A 125 -7.63 -4.87 -9.96
CA GLN A 125 -7.26 -3.85 -10.95
C GLN A 125 -6.20 -2.90 -10.42
N LEU A 126 -6.15 -2.71 -9.09
CA LEU A 126 -5.24 -1.79 -8.40
C LEU A 126 -3.78 -1.95 -8.85
N LEU A 127 -3.34 -3.20 -9.01
CA LEU A 127 -1.97 -3.51 -9.36
C LEU A 127 -1.62 -3.04 -10.77
N GLN A 128 -2.46 -3.35 -11.76
CA GLN A 128 -2.30 -2.89 -13.15
C GLN A 128 -2.32 -1.36 -13.23
N VAL A 129 -3.31 -0.72 -12.60
CA VAL A 129 -3.46 0.75 -12.63
C VAL A 129 -2.26 1.46 -12.01
N LEU A 130 -1.75 0.98 -10.87
CA LEU A 130 -0.55 1.55 -10.25
C LEU A 130 0.68 1.37 -11.14
N ALA A 131 0.84 0.19 -11.75
CA ALA A 131 1.94 -0.10 -12.65
C ALA A 131 1.92 0.81 -13.90
N ASP A 132 0.74 1.01 -14.51
CA ASP A 132 0.57 1.88 -15.68
C ASP A 132 0.87 3.34 -15.37
N ARG A 133 0.36 3.84 -14.25
CA ARG A 133 0.61 5.21 -13.80
C ARG A 133 2.08 5.43 -13.49
N LEU A 134 2.72 4.49 -12.80
CA LEU A 134 4.15 4.55 -12.54
C LEU A 134 4.96 4.55 -13.85
N ALA A 135 4.61 3.69 -14.81
CA ALA A 135 5.23 3.66 -16.14
C ALA A 135 4.99 4.95 -16.94
N GLY A 136 3.89 5.65 -16.66
CA GLY A 136 3.54 6.95 -17.23
C GLY A 136 4.49 8.06 -16.77
N VAL A 137 4.72 8.15 -15.46
CA VAL A 137 5.48 9.27 -14.85
C VAL A 137 6.98 9.02 -14.73
N SER A 138 7.42 7.76 -14.87
CA SER A 138 8.76 7.34 -14.46
C SER A 138 9.90 8.07 -15.17
N ALA A 139 9.73 8.40 -16.45
CA ALA A 139 10.74 9.14 -17.22
C ALA A 139 10.85 10.62 -16.77
N SER A 140 9.70 11.25 -16.51
CA SER A 140 9.62 12.62 -15.97
C SER A 140 10.27 12.68 -14.59
N TRP A 141 9.92 11.74 -13.70
CA TRP A 141 10.50 11.66 -12.35
C TRP A 141 12.00 11.40 -12.39
N GLU A 142 12.46 10.52 -13.27
CA GLU A 142 13.88 10.25 -13.46
C GLU A 142 14.67 11.50 -13.86
N ALA A 143 14.14 12.32 -14.78
CA ALA A 143 14.77 13.59 -15.14
C ALA A 143 14.85 14.54 -13.94
N LYS A 144 13.78 14.63 -13.14
CA LYS A 144 13.72 15.48 -11.93
C LYS A 144 14.71 15.00 -10.85
N MET A 145 14.87 13.68 -10.69
CA MET A 145 15.82 13.09 -9.73
C MET A 145 17.28 13.15 -10.21
N ALA A 146 17.53 13.10 -11.52
CA ALA A 146 18.87 13.17 -12.11
C ALA A 146 19.41 14.61 -12.24
N ALA A 147 18.55 15.63 -12.11
CA ALA A 147 18.91 17.02 -12.32
C ALA A 147 19.89 17.55 -11.25
N VAL A 148 21.18 17.58 -11.58
CA VAL A 148 22.29 18.16 -10.79
C VAL A 148 22.12 19.69 -10.61
N PRO A 149 22.46 20.32 -9.47
CA PRO A 149 22.08 20.07 -8.08
C PRO A 149 21.26 21.28 -7.56
N ARG A 150 20.27 21.77 -8.31
CA ARG A 150 19.62 23.06 -7.97
C ARG A 150 18.62 22.96 -6.81
N ASN A 151 18.12 21.78 -6.49
CA ASN A 151 17.16 21.59 -5.40
C ASN A 151 17.18 20.16 -4.82
N GLN A 152 17.97 19.95 -3.76
CA GLN A 152 18.08 18.64 -3.08
C GLN A 152 16.74 18.17 -2.50
N GLN A 153 15.95 19.07 -1.91
CA GLN A 153 14.66 18.73 -1.31
C GLN A 153 13.69 18.15 -2.35
N LEU A 154 13.70 18.72 -3.56
CA LEU A 154 12.87 18.23 -4.66
C LEU A 154 13.33 16.85 -5.14
N GLN A 155 14.64 16.60 -5.22
CA GLN A 155 15.17 15.27 -5.55
C GLN A 155 14.75 14.23 -4.50
N ASP A 156 14.97 14.54 -3.22
CA ASP A 156 14.63 13.65 -2.11
C ASP A 156 13.13 13.32 -2.10
N HIS A 157 12.28 14.32 -2.41
CA HIS A 157 10.85 14.12 -2.57
C HIS A 157 10.52 13.09 -3.65
N TYR A 158 11.06 13.22 -4.87
CA TYR A 158 10.80 12.25 -5.94
C TYR A 158 11.40 10.87 -5.67
N ILE A 159 12.57 10.80 -5.02
CA ILE A 159 13.17 9.52 -4.60
C ILE A 159 12.25 8.80 -3.61
N ALA A 160 11.71 9.52 -2.62
CA ALA A 160 10.77 8.98 -1.64
C ALA A 160 9.44 8.56 -2.29
N ALA A 161 8.89 9.38 -3.18
CA ALA A 161 7.64 9.09 -3.89
C ALA A 161 7.78 7.84 -4.79
N ALA A 162 8.83 7.77 -5.62
CA ALA A 162 9.15 6.61 -6.45
C ALA A 162 9.35 5.35 -5.60
N GLY A 163 10.10 5.47 -4.51
CA GLY A 163 10.36 4.36 -3.60
C GLY A 163 9.07 3.81 -3.00
N SER A 164 8.19 4.70 -2.53
CA SER A 164 6.93 4.33 -1.90
C SER A 164 5.97 3.66 -2.90
N ALA A 165 5.87 4.20 -4.11
CA ALA A 165 5.04 3.62 -5.18
C ALA A 165 5.52 2.24 -5.61
N ILE A 166 6.84 2.06 -5.80
CA ILE A 166 7.41 0.75 -6.15
C ILE A 166 7.27 -0.24 -4.99
N GLN A 167 7.45 0.20 -3.75
CA GLN A 167 7.29 -0.65 -2.57
C GLN A 167 5.84 -1.14 -2.46
N LEU A 168 4.86 -0.26 -2.64
CA LEU A 168 3.45 -0.65 -2.68
C LEU A 168 3.20 -1.65 -3.80
N LEU A 169 3.69 -1.38 -5.02
CA LEU A 169 3.55 -2.29 -6.16
C LEU A 169 4.19 -3.66 -5.88
N CYS A 170 5.38 -3.70 -5.27
CA CYS A 170 6.01 -4.94 -4.82
C CYS A 170 5.11 -5.71 -3.85
N THR A 171 4.57 -5.02 -2.84
CA THR A 171 3.68 -5.62 -1.84
C THR A 171 2.43 -6.21 -2.51
N LEU A 172 1.79 -5.48 -3.43
CA LEU A 172 0.65 -5.97 -4.19
C LEU A 172 1.01 -7.23 -5.00
N CYS A 173 2.15 -7.24 -5.69
CA CYS A 173 2.65 -8.39 -6.44
C CYS A 173 2.86 -9.65 -5.59
N THR A 174 3.20 -9.53 -4.30
CA THR A 174 3.31 -10.70 -3.40
C THR A 174 1.98 -11.44 -3.21
N HIS A 175 0.86 -10.73 -3.35
CA HIS A 175 -0.46 -11.35 -3.23
C HIS A 175 -0.86 -12.17 -4.47
N PHE A 176 -0.21 -11.93 -5.61
CA PHE A 176 -0.43 -12.63 -6.89
C PHE A 176 0.76 -13.50 -7.31
N VAL A 177 1.67 -13.85 -6.40
CA VAL A 177 2.87 -14.66 -6.69
C VAL A 177 2.56 -16.04 -7.29
N HIS A 178 1.39 -16.63 -6.97
CA HIS A 178 0.96 -17.93 -7.51
C HIS A 178 0.03 -17.81 -8.73
N GLU A 179 -0.19 -16.59 -9.24
CA GLU A 179 -0.99 -16.42 -10.45
C GLU A 179 -0.23 -17.04 -11.64
N THR A 180 -0.83 -18.02 -12.30
CA THR A 180 -0.18 -18.75 -13.40
C THR A 180 0.05 -17.86 -14.61
N ASN A 181 -0.88 -16.93 -14.87
CA ASN A 181 -0.75 -15.92 -15.89
C ASN A 181 -0.34 -14.57 -15.29
N ARG A 182 0.96 -14.33 -15.09
CA ARG A 182 1.42 -13.02 -14.57
C ARG A 182 1.11 -11.84 -15.49
N ASN A 183 0.85 -12.08 -16.77
CA ASN A 183 0.48 -11.03 -17.72
C ASN A 183 -0.98 -10.60 -17.53
N SER A 184 -1.79 -11.36 -16.79
CA SER A 184 -3.10 -10.90 -16.31
C SER A 184 -3.01 -10.05 -15.04
N VAL A 185 -1.81 -9.92 -14.46
CA VAL A 185 -1.56 -9.12 -13.25
C VAL A 185 -0.94 -7.77 -13.62
N ILE A 186 0.16 -7.80 -14.39
CA ILE A 186 0.73 -6.61 -15.06
C ILE A 186 0.87 -6.94 -16.54
N SER A 187 0.33 -6.11 -17.42
CA SER A 187 0.44 -6.29 -18.86
C SER A 187 1.92 -6.33 -19.30
N ASN A 188 2.21 -7.07 -20.39
CA ASN A 188 3.56 -7.12 -20.95
C ASN A 188 4.07 -5.74 -21.37
N GLU A 189 3.18 -4.90 -21.91
CA GLU A 189 3.53 -3.54 -22.34
C GLU A 189 3.99 -2.69 -21.16
N THR A 190 3.22 -2.71 -20.06
CA THR A 190 3.56 -2.00 -18.82
C THR A 190 4.87 -2.51 -18.24
N GLN A 191 5.08 -3.83 -18.23
CA GLN A 191 6.35 -4.44 -17.78
C GLN A 191 7.53 -3.93 -18.61
N GLN A 192 7.41 -3.91 -19.95
CA GLN A 192 8.46 -3.44 -20.86
C GLN A 192 8.80 -1.96 -20.63
N ARG A 193 7.81 -1.12 -20.31
CA ARG A 193 8.03 0.29 -19.97
C ARG A 193 8.71 0.48 -18.61
N LEU A 194 8.39 -0.37 -17.62
CA LEU A 194 8.99 -0.30 -16.29
C LEU A 194 10.42 -0.87 -16.23
N LEU A 195 10.76 -1.87 -17.06
CA LEU A 195 12.06 -2.54 -16.99
C LEU A 195 13.27 -1.59 -17.10
N PRO A 196 13.35 -0.67 -18.10
CA PRO A 196 14.48 0.25 -18.21
C PRO A 196 14.63 1.13 -16.97
N ILE A 197 13.53 1.68 -16.46
CA ILE A 197 13.61 2.60 -15.33
C ILE A 197 13.95 1.89 -14.02
N LEU A 198 13.40 0.69 -13.78
CA LEU A 198 13.74 -0.11 -12.61
C LEU A 198 15.22 -0.49 -12.62
N SER A 199 15.78 -0.79 -13.80
CA SER A 199 17.21 -1.03 -13.96
C SER A 199 18.03 0.20 -13.56
N VAL A 200 17.71 1.38 -14.11
CA VAL A 200 18.38 2.65 -13.80
C VAL A 200 18.32 2.97 -12.31
N TRP A 201 17.13 2.93 -11.71
CA TRP A 201 16.94 3.26 -10.30
C TRP A 201 17.62 2.25 -9.36
N SER A 202 17.60 0.95 -9.71
CA SER A 202 18.27 -0.09 -8.91
C SER A 202 19.79 0.07 -8.86
N HIS A 203 20.38 0.64 -9.92
CA HIS A 203 21.81 0.88 -10.03
C HIS A 203 22.20 2.23 -9.44
N ARG A 204 21.54 3.33 -9.82
CA ARG A 204 21.89 4.67 -9.36
C ARG A 204 21.68 4.83 -7.85
N TYR A 205 20.55 4.37 -7.33
CA TYR A 205 20.21 4.46 -5.91
C TYR A 205 20.60 3.19 -5.16
N ASN A 206 21.69 2.54 -5.57
CA ASN A 206 22.15 1.29 -4.97
C ASN A 206 22.30 1.43 -3.45
N ARG A 207 21.81 0.43 -2.72
CA ARG A 207 21.75 0.37 -1.23
C ARG A 207 20.85 1.43 -0.58
N GLN A 208 20.24 2.33 -1.33
CA GLN A 208 19.19 3.22 -0.83
C GLN A 208 17.81 2.56 -0.98
N PHE A 209 16.80 3.10 -0.29
CA PHE A 209 15.45 2.58 -0.30
C PHE A 209 14.90 2.36 -1.72
N LEU A 210 14.93 3.40 -2.58
CA LEU A 210 14.47 3.32 -3.97
C LEU A 210 15.21 2.23 -4.76
N GLY A 211 16.54 2.13 -4.64
CA GLY A 211 17.30 1.10 -5.36
C GLY A 211 16.99 -0.32 -4.88
N ILE A 212 16.75 -0.52 -3.58
CA ILE A 212 16.38 -1.82 -3.01
C ILE A 212 15.02 -2.28 -3.55
N VAL A 213 14.01 -1.41 -3.51
CA VAL A 213 12.65 -1.76 -3.97
C VAL A 213 12.60 -1.89 -5.50
N SER A 214 13.35 -1.07 -6.23
CA SER A 214 13.49 -1.18 -7.69
C SER A 214 14.12 -2.51 -8.08
N ARG A 215 15.15 -2.96 -7.37
CA ARG A 215 15.79 -4.26 -7.61
C ARG A 215 14.84 -5.43 -7.35
N ARG A 216 14.04 -5.36 -6.28
CA ARG A 216 13.02 -6.39 -5.98
C ARG A 216 11.97 -6.47 -7.08
N MET A 217 11.49 -5.32 -7.54
CA MET A 217 10.51 -5.27 -8.63
C MET A 217 11.12 -5.74 -9.96
N LEU A 218 12.37 -5.37 -10.25
CA LEU A 218 13.11 -5.85 -11.41
C LEU A 218 13.24 -7.37 -11.39
N ALA A 219 13.64 -7.96 -10.25
CA ALA A 219 13.72 -9.41 -10.09
C ALA A 219 12.37 -10.10 -10.30
N TYR A 220 11.28 -9.49 -9.81
CA TYR A 220 9.92 -9.96 -10.06
C TYR A 220 9.61 -9.96 -11.56
N ILE A 221 9.73 -8.82 -12.25
CA ILE A 221 9.37 -8.69 -13.67
C ILE A 221 10.26 -9.58 -14.55
N SER A 222 11.59 -9.55 -14.34
CA SER A 222 12.57 -10.32 -15.13
C SER A 222 12.64 -11.81 -14.77
N ARG A 223 11.87 -12.28 -13.77
CA ARG A 223 11.88 -13.68 -13.29
C ARG A 223 13.27 -14.14 -12.85
N ALA A 224 14.04 -13.26 -12.21
CA ALA A 224 15.40 -13.56 -11.77
C ALA A 224 15.42 -14.71 -10.75
N PRO A 225 16.34 -15.69 -10.84
CA PRO A 225 16.35 -16.85 -9.94
C PRO A 225 16.18 -16.48 -8.45
N GLY A 226 15.32 -17.22 -7.74
CA GLY A 226 15.04 -16.99 -6.31
C GLY A 226 14.01 -15.89 -6.00
N TRP A 227 13.52 -15.15 -7.00
CA TRP A 227 12.50 -14.10 -6.79
C TRP A 227 11.24 -14.63 -6.08
N GLU A 228 10.77 -15.82 -6.47
CA GLU A 228 9.54 -16.40 -5.94
C GLU A 228 9.66 -16.73 -4.44
N GLN A 229 10.80 -17.27 -4.01
CA GLN A 229 11.07 -17.58 -2.60
C GLN A 229 11.05 -16.30 -1.75
N ALA A 230 11.67 -15.22 -2.23
CA ALA A 230 11.66 -13.93 -1.56
C ALA A 230 10.23 -13.36 -1.43
N PHE A 231 9.45 -13.39 -2.51
CA PHE A 231 8.06 -12.90 -2.51
C PHE A 231 7.15 -13.76 -1.64
N ASN A 232 7.34 -15.08 -1.62
CA ASN A 232 6.61 -15.99 -0.73
C ASN A 232 6.94 -15.76 0.75
N SER A 233 8.19 -15.41 1.07
CA SER A 233 8.59 -15.02 2.43
C SER A 233 7.87 -13.76 2.89
N VAL A 234 7.88 -12.71 2.06
CA VAL A 234 7.15 -11.45 2.36
C VAL A 234 5.64 -11.70 2.49
N ARG A 235 5.04 -12.44 1.56
CA ARG A 235 3.62 -12.85 1.59
C ARG A 235 3.26 -13.59 2.87
N SER A 236 4.16 -14.42 3.40
CA SER A 236 3.90 -15.18 4.63
C SER A 236 3.93 -14.28 5.86
N SER A 237 4.84 -13.29 5.88
CA SER A 237 4.94 -12.28 6.92
C SER A 237 3.70 -11.36 6.94
N THR A 238 3.29 -10.82 5.79
CA THR A 238 2.12 -9.90 5.70
C THR A 238 0.80 -10.55 6.08
N LYS A 239 0.71 -11.88 5.99
CA LYS A 239 -0.46 -12.63 6.42
C LYS A 239 -0.42 -13.04 7.90
N ASN A 240 0.66 -12.73 8.61
CA ASN A 240 0.91 -13.19 9.97
C ASN A 240 0.76 -14.73 10.10
N TRP A 241 1.21 -15.47 9.09
CA TRP A 241 1.04 -16.94 9.02
C TRP A 241 2.03 -17.72 9.89
N GLY A 242 3.06 -17.06 10.41
CA GLY A 242 4.07 -17.68 11.28
C GLY A 242 3.73 -17.69 12.77
N VAL A 243 2.63 -17.05 13.17
CA VAL A 243 2.27 -16.88 14.59
C VAL A 243 0.79 -17.20 14.79
N CYS A 244 0.48 -17.79 15.93
CA CYS A 244 -0.88 -18.00 16.39
C CYS A 244 -1.57 -16.65 16.62
N GLY A 245 -2.73 -16.43 15.99
CA GLY A 245 -3.47 -15.18 16.12
C GLY A 245 -4.33 -15.04 17.37
N LEU A 246 -4.12 -15.90 18.39
CA LEU A 246 -4.71 -15.70 19.71
C LEU A 246 -3.78 -14.81 20.54
N PRO A 247 -4.34 -13.86 21.31
CA PRO A 247 -3.54 -13.10 22.26
C PRO A 247 -2.72 -14.03 23.15
N LEU A 248 -1.45 -13.70 23.38
CA LEU A 248 -0.50 -14.45 24.23
C LEU A 248 -0.10 -15.84 23.72
N CYS A 249 -0.60 -16.29 22.56
CA CYS A 249 -0.26 -17.57 21.97
C CYS A 249 1.07 -17.48 21.19
N SER A 250 2.14 -18.05 21.74
CA SER A 250 3.48 -18.03 21.12
C SER A 250 3.76 -19.18 20.15
N VAL A 251 2.77 -20.05 19.91
CA VAL A 251 2.93 -21.23 19.05
C VAL A 251 3.13 -20.81 17.59
N ARG A 252 4.17 -21.38 16.95
CA ARG A 252 4.56 -21.11 15.55
C ARG A 252 4.42 -22.31 14.61
N LYS A 253 4.09 -23.49 15.14
CA LYS A 253 3.95 -24.76 14.39
C LYS A 253 2.51 -25.24 14.38
N ASP A 254 2.15 -26.06 13.38
CA ASP A 254 0.84 -26.71 13.25
C ASP A 254 -0.40 -25.80 13.27
N LEU A 255 -0.21 -24.54 12.87
CA LEU A 255 -1.27 -23.55 12.85
C LEU A 255 -2.23 -23.80 11.67
N ARG A 256 -3.53 -23.87 11.94
CA ARG A 256 -4.59 -23.95 10.93
C ARG A 256 -5.11 -22.57 10.57
N VAL A 257 -5.30 -22.34 9.28
CA VAL A 257 -5.91 -21.11 8.78
C VAL A 257 -7.37 -21.03 9.24
N CYS A 258 -7.79 -19.86 9.72
CA CYS A 258 -9.18 -19.57 10.02
C CYS A 258 -10.02 -19.74 8.75
N ALA A 259 -11.03 -20.62 8.80
CA ALA A 259 -11.92 -20.85 7.66
C ALA A 259 -12.69 -19.60 7.23
N LYS A 260 -13.01 -18.70 8.19
CA LYS A 260 -13.80 -17.49 7.94
C LYS A 260 -12.97 -16.33 7.38
N CYS A 261 -11.80 -16.04 7.94
CA CYS A 261 -11.01 -14.88 7.53
C CYS A 261 -9.87 -15.22 6.56
N GLN A 262 -9.41 -16.47 6.51
CA GLN A 262 -8.29 -16.95 5.68
C GLN A 262 -6.99 -16.13 5.78
N THR A 263 -6.86 -15.34 6.85
CA THR A 263 -5.72 -14.48 7.14
C THR A 263 -5.03 -14.93 8.41
N VAL A 264 -5.78 -15.14 9.48
CA VAL A 264 -5.25 -15.54 10.77
C VAL A 264 -5.10 -17.06 10.85
N ARG A 265 -4.02 -17.54 11.48
CA ARG A 265 -3.88 -18.96 11.82
C ARG A 265 -3.98 -19.18 13.33
N TYR A 266 -4.58 -20.29 13.73
CA TYR A 266 -4.79 -20.67 15.12
C TYR A 266 -4.19 -22.05 15.37
N VAL A 267 -3.81 -22.32 16.62
CA VAL A 267 -3.49 -23.68 17.06
C VAL A 267 -4.71 -24.59 16.91
N ARG A 268 -4.49 -25.89 16.70
CA ARG A 268 -5.60 -26.86 16.62
C ARG A 268 -6.40 -26.86 17.94
N PRO A 269 -7.74 -27.00 17.89
CA PRO A 269 -8.58 -27.04 19.09
C PRO A 269 -8.19 -28.12 20.11
N SER A 270 -7.55 -29.21 19.67
CA SER A 270 -7.08 -30.29 20.56
C SER A 270 -5.97 -29.84 21.53
N PHE A 271 -5.34 -28.68 21.31
CA PHE A 271 -4.40 -28.06 22.25
C PHE A 271 -5.07 -27.09 23.25
N PHE A 272 -6.30 -26.64 22.97
CA PHE A 272 -7.02 -25.66 23.80
C PHE A 272 -7.45 -26.24 25.16
N PHE A 273 -7.79 -27.53 25.20
CA PHE A 273 -8.15 -28.22 26.43
C PHE A 273 -6.98 -28.38 27.41
N PHE A 274 -5.72 -28.28 26.96
CA PHE A 274 -4.56 -28.38 27.83
C PHE A 274 -4.14 -27.05 28.45
N LEU A 275 -4.34 -25.92 27.75
CA LEU A 275 -3.93 -24.60 28.26
C LEU A 275 -4.94 -23.99 29.24
N LEU A 276 -6.23 -24.33 29.13
CA LEU A 276 -7.25 -23.88 30.10
C LEU A 276 -7.31 -24.74 31.39
N ASN A 277 -6.64 -25.90 31.40
CA ASN A 277 -6.54 -26.78 32.57
C ASN A 277 -5.16 -26.72 33.25
N ALA A 278 -4.29 -25.80 32.83
CA ALA A 278 -2.96 -25.60 33.40
C ALA A 278 -2.79 -24.19 34.04
N SER A 279 -3.91 -23.53 34.37
CA SER A 279 -3.97 -22.31 35.19
C SER A 279 -4.47 -22.64 36.58
#